data_AF-A0A964WYP0-F1
#
_entry.id   AF-A0A964WYP0-F1
#
_cell.length_a   1.000
_cell.length_b   1.000
_cell.length_c   1.000
_cell.angle_alpha   90.00
_cell.angle_beta   90.00
_cell.angle_gamma   90.00
#
_symmetry.space_group_name_H-M   'P 1'
#
loop_
_entity.id
_entity.type
_entity.pdbx_description
1 polymer ?
#
loop_
_entity_poly.entity_id
_entity_poly.type
_entity_poly.pdbx_seq_one_letter_code
_entity_poly.pdbx_strand_id
1 'polypeptide(L)'
;MSICLNMIVKNEVDVIERCLGSVKDHIDYWVIVDTGSTDGTQQKIASFLKDIPGELFERPWINFGQNRTEALQLAQDKGDYLLIIDADEILEFEQGFDWPSLTADAYDIKTRLGNLDYYRTQLVANGLNWYYEGVVHEYITTDQDHTKQKLIGATNKPFRDGARSSDPNKYRKDALLLENALLTDPTNTRNVFYLAQSYRDAAEYPQALKYYEKRIEMGGWEEEVWYSLYQIAVISEMQNEDWSYVLQAYLRAFEYRPKRAEPLYRIVLHYRINRQYVLGNLFATNAVNMPIPDDILFVETSIYRYALLMEYAICSYWVGNHEAAIDANNTILYRRNVPANVVQQVIANRKFSLNRIYHKNEAAIPKKNKIIVFVPFYNPGHFLDNCISSLLAQDYDDFEMIFIDDASTDNSHTKVPVSDSRVTLVRNKERMGGGYNIHTCLSQYCKDDDIYAQVDGDDWLACTDALSHINQQYNQYDCEVLYGQFRFANGEYGWSQPFSGKQAFSKLRSSWVCPAIRTFRAFLYHEISRQDPDYSCMKDKDGNWFKEAMDVALIYPIFELAGFDKVRYNDRVLYVYNNENPINIFRINRSQELTNHQEISKKKKFLQYELL
;
A
#
# COMPACT_ATOMS: atom_id res chain seq x y z
N MET A 1 21.27 -31.98 7.89
CA MET A 1 21.63 -30.56 7.94
C MET A 1 21.33 -30.10 9.34
N SER A 2 22.32 -29.57 10.05
CA SER A 2 22.15 -29.04 11.41
C SER A 2 22.47 -27.54 11.47
N ILE A 3 21.73 -26.81 12.29
CA ILE A 3 21.87 -25.36 12.48
C ILE A 3 22.35 -25.09 13.92
N CYS A 4 23.48 -24.38 14.05
CA CYS A 4 23.97 -23.91 15.34
C CYS A 4 23.63 -22.43 15.52
N LEU A 5 22.91 -22.08 16.58
CA LEU A 5 22.74 -20.69 17.00
C LEU A 5 24.09 -20.11 17.45
N ASN A 6 24.44 -18.91 16.99
CA ASN A 6 25.65 -18.19 17.38
C ASN A 6 25.33 -16.76 17.79
N MET A 7 25.64 -16.39 19.03
CA MET A 7 25.30 -15.08 19.57
C MET A 7 26.35 -14.57 20.57
N ILE A 8 26.41 -13.26 20.73
CA ILE A 8 27.00 -12.62 21.91
C ILE A 8 25.90 -11.94 22.72
N VAL A 9 26.01 -11.93 24.05
CA VAL A 9 25.00 -11.33 24.94
C VAL A 9 25.65 -10.51 26.05
N LYS A 10 24.92 -9.50 26.54
CA LYS A 10 25.26 -8.74 27.75
C LYS A 10 24.05 -8.06 28.37
N ASN A 11 23.66 -8.51 29.55
CA ASN A 11 22.53 -7.96 30.32
C ASN A 11 21.20 -7.94 29.55
N GLU A 12 20.78 -9.06 28.99
CA GLU A 12 19.58 -9.17 28.16
C GLU A 12 18.48 -10.02 28.82
N VAL A 13 18.46 -10.12 30.16
CA VAL A 13 17.53 -11.00 30.90
C VAL A 13 16.06 -10.73 30.55
N ASP A 14 15.71 -9.47 30.26
CA ASP A 14 14.33 -9.06 29.98
C ASP A 14 13.86 -9.43 28.56
N VAL A 15 14.77 -9.58 27.60
CA VAL A 15 14.43 -9.76 26.17
C VAL A 15 14.88 -11.11 25.59
N ILE A 16 15.88 -11.77 26.18
CA ILE A 16 16.55 -12.94 25.59
C ILE A 16 15.59 -14.11 25.31
N GLU A 17 14.59 -14.35 26.16
CA GLU A 17 13.61 -15.43 25.93
C GLU A 17 12.76 -15.21 24.69
N ARG A 18 12.44 -13.96 24.34
CA ARG A 18 11.70 -13.64 23.12
C ARG A 18 12.52 -14.00 21.90
N CYS A 19 13.81 -13.64 21.90
CA CYS A 19 14.75 -13.98 20.83
C CYS A 19 14.91 -15.51 20.71
N LEU A 20 15.27 -16.18 21.79
CA LEU A 20 15.50 -17.62 21.81
C LEU A 20 14.22 -18.39 21.45
N GLY A 21 13.06 -17.96 21.93
CA GLY A 21 11.77 -18.58 21.60
C GLY A 21 11.45 -18.52 20.10
N SER A 22 11.95 -17.52 19.38
CA SER A 22 11.73 -17.42 17.93
C SER A 22 12.58 -18.39 17.11
N VAL A 23 13.70 -18.89 17.65
CA VAL A 23 14.63 -19.77 16.93
C VAL A 23 14.73 -21.19 17.51
N LYS A 24 14.20 -21.43 18.72
CA LYS A 24 14.36 -22.68 19.47
C LYS A 24 13.98 -23.92 18.66
N ASP A 25 12.89 -23.86 17.88
CA ASP A 25 12.39 -24.99 17.09
C ASP A 25 13.13 -25.15 15.74
N HIS A 26 14.10 -24.29 15.45
CA HIS A 26 14.83 -24.24 14.18
C HIS A 26 16.34 -24.45 14.32
N ILE A 27 16.83 -24.80 15.51
CA ILE A 27 18.24 -25.02 15.83
C ILE A 27 18.49 -26.40 16.43
N ASP A 28 19.67 -26.96 16.18
CA ASP A 28 20.11 -28.26 16.67
C ASP A 28 21.21 -28.15 17.73
N TYR A 29 21.91 -27.01 17.73
CA TYR A 29 22.96 -26.67 18.71
C TYR A 29 22.93 -25.17 19.00
N TRP A 30 23.55 -24.74 20.10
CA TRP A 30 23.78 -23.33 20.36
C TRP A 30 25.15 -23.06 20.98
N VAL A 31 25.78 -21.97 20.57
CA VAL A 31 26.99 -21.41 21.16
C VAL A 31 26.75 -19.94 21.43
N ILE A 32 26.73 -19.56 22.71
CA ILE A 32 26.48 -18.18 23.12
C ILE A 32 27.67 -17.70 23.95
N VAL A 33 28.19 -16.51 23.62
CA VAL A 33 29.26 -15.86 24.38
C VAL A 33 28.68 -14.71 25.20
N ASP A 34 28.67 -14.89 26.52
CA ASP A 34 28.35 -13.84 27.47
C ASP A 34 29.56 -12.93 27.69
N THR A 35 29.36 -11.62 27.53
CA THR A 35 30.43 -10.62 27.62
C THR A 35 30.46 -9.85 28.95
N GLY A 36 30.01 -10.52 30.01
CA GLY A 36 30.00 -10.03 31.39
C GLY A 36 28.63 -9.53 31.84
N SER A 37 27.58 -10.35 31.66
CA SER A 37 26.26 -10.08 32.22
C SER A 37 26.25 -10.24 33.74
N THR A 38 25.48 -9.38 34.41
CA THR A 38 25.32 -9.35 35.87
C THR A 38 23.85 -9.36 36.31
N ASP A 39 22.93 -9.54 35.37
CA ASP A 39 21.47 -9.43 35.55
C ASP A 39 20.74 -10.79 35.58
N GLY A 40 21.47 -11.89 35.42
CA GLY A 40 20.91 -13.24 35.36
C GLY A 40 20.70 -13.79 33.94
N THR A 41 21.17 -13.09 32.90
CA THR A 41 21.07 -13.53 31.50
C THR A 41 21.59 -14.95 31.30
N GLN A 42 22.75 -15.30 31.89
CA GLN A 42 23.37 -16.62 31.74
C GLN A 42 22.44 -17.75 32.22
N GLN A 43 21.86 -17.61 33.42
CA GLN A 43 20.97 -18.62 34.00
C GLN A 43 19.69 -18.77 33.17
N LYS A 44 19.19 -17.66 32.64
CA LYS A 44 17.97 -17.65 31.82
C LYS A 44 18.18 -18.38 30.50
N ILE A 45 19.30 -18.15 29.82
CA ILE A 45 19.70 -18.88 28.60
C ILE A 45 19.79 -20.38 28.88
N ALA A 46 20.57 -20.77 29.90
CA ALA A 46 20.79 -22.18 30.25
C ALA A 46 19.48 -22.90 30.60
N SER A 47 18.57 -22.23 31.30
CA SER A 47 17.25 -22.78 31.65
C SER A 47 16.34 -22.93 30.43
N PHE A 48 16.31 -21.93 29.54
CA PHE A 48 15.38 -21.89 28.41
C PHE A 48 15.75 -22.87 27.29
N LEU A 49 17.06 -23.06 27.05
CA LEU A 49 17.60 -23.95 26.02
C LEU A 49 18.04 -25.32 26.55
N LYS A 50 17.70 -25.68 27.80
CA LYS A 50 18.14 -26.92 28.45
C LYS A 50 17.89 -28.22 27.66
N ASP A 51 16.90 -28.21 26.76
CA ASP A 51 16.48 -29.36 25.96
C ASP A 51 17.22 -29.45 24.61
N ILE A 52 18.11 -28.48 24.31
CA ILE A 52 18.91 -28.41 23.08
C ILE A 52 20.40 -28.42 23.49
N PRO A 53 21.24 -29.28 22.90
CA PRO A 53 22.67 -29.27 23.16
C PRO A 53 23.28 -27.88 22.91
N GLY A 54 24.16 -27.42 23.79
CA GLY A 54 24.86 -26.15 23.56
C GLY A 54 25.81 -25.74 24.67
N GLU A 55 26.53 -24.66 24.40
CA GLU A 55 27.66 -24.19 25.19
C GLU A 55 27.54 -22.68 25.44
N LEU A 56 27.63 -22.29 26.72
CA LEU A 56 27.71 -20.91 27.15
C LEU A 56 29.15 -20.60 27.57
N PHE A 57 29.74 -19.56 26.99
CA PHE A 57 31.09 -19.10 27.31
C PHE A 57 31.06 -17.70 27.91
N GLU A 58 31.78 -17.50 29.00
CA GLU A 58 32.00 -16.16 29.56
C GLU A 58 33.34 -15.60 29.06
N ARG A 59 33.32 -14.39 28.49
CA ARG A 59 34.50 -13.70 27.95
C ARG A 59 34.51 -12.22 28.33
N PRO A 60 35.69 -11.60 28.48
CA PRO A 60 35.76 -10.16 28.65
C PRO A 60 35.27 -9.45 27.37
N TRP A 61 34.54 -8.36 27.55
CA TRP A 61 34.18 -7.45 26.45
C TRP A 61 35.43 -6.74 25.91
N ILE A 62 35.62 -6.79 24.58
CA ILE A 62 36.66 -6.02 23.88
C ILE A 62 36.02 -5.06 22.88
N ASN A 63 35.34 -5.59 21.85
CA ASN A 63 34.49 -4.87 20.90
C ASN A 63 33.59 -5.86 20.15
N PHE A 64 32.61 -5.35 19.38
CA PHE A 64 31.65 -6.20 18.66
C PHE A 64 32.33 -7.19 17.71
N GLY A 65 33.22 -6.71 16.83
CA GLY A 65 33.86 -7.55 15.82
C GLY A 65 34.69 -8.69 16.44
N GLN A 66 35.49 -8.40 17.46
CA GLN A 66 36.32 -9.41 18.12
C GLN A 66 35.51 -10.42 18.92
N ASN A 67 34.54 -9.97 19.73
CA ASN A 67 33.73 -10.90 20.52
C ASN A 67 32.81 -11.76 19.63
N ARG A 68 32.26 -11.22 18.53
CA ARG A 68 31.51 -12.04 17.56
C ARG A 68 32.41 -13.01 16.79
N THR A 69 33.62 -12.61 16.44
CA THR A 69 34.60 -13.51 15.80
C THR A 69 34.97 -14.67 16.73
N GLU A 70 35.19 -14.38 18.02
CA GLU A 70 35.44 -15.43 19.01
C GLU A 70 34.24 -16.36 19.15
N ALA A 71 33.01 -15.84 19.13
CA ALA A 71 31.80 -16.67 19.13
C ALA A 71 31.74 -17.61 17.91
N LEU A 72 32.06 -17.12 16.70
CA LEU A 72 32.11 -17.95 15.49
C LEU A 72 33.16 -19.07 15.62
N GLN A 73 34.34 -18.76 16.15
CA GLN A 73 35.43 -19.73 16.36
C GLN A 73 35.02 -20.84 17.34
N LEU A 74 34.32 -20.49 18.42
CA LEU A 74 33.81 -21.45 19.40
C LEU A 74 32.69 -22.35 18.84
N ALA A 75 32.01 -21.90 17.77
CA ALA A 75 30.94 -22.64 17.10
C ALA A 75 31.43 -23.53 15.95
N GLN A 76 32.73 -23.57 15.67
CA GLN A 76 33.30 -24.50 14.69
C GLN A 76 32.92 -25.95 15.06
N ASP A 77 32.55 -26.72 14.04
CA ASP A 77 32.12 -28.13 14.14
C ASP A 77 30.84 -28.39 14.97
N LYS A 78 30.07 -27.35 15.34
CA LYS A 78 28.83 -27.49 16.12
C LYS A 78 27.55 -27.57 15.28
N GLY A 79 27.66 -27.42 13.98
CA GLY A 79 26.55 -27.49 13.02
C GLY A 79 27.04 -27.32 11.58
N ASP A 80 26.19 -27.65 10.61
CA ASP A 80 26.48 -27.41 9.18
C ASP A 80 26.43 -25.92 8.85
N TYR A 81 25.52 -25.17 9.49
CA TYR A 81 25.41 -23.71 9.38
C TYR A 81 25.35 -23.03 10.74
N LEU A 82 25.85 -21.80 10.80
CA LEU A 82 25.77 -20.90 11.95
C LEU A 82 24.70 -19.85 11.70
N LEU A 83 23.70 -19.79 12.59
CA LEU A 83 22.64 -18.78 12.57
C LEU A 83 22.99 -17.65 13.54
N ILE A 84 23.09 -16.43 13.04
CA ILE A 84 23.42 -15.23 13.81
C ILE A 84 22.18 -14.36 13.99
N ILE A 85 21.89 -14.03 15.25
CA ILE A 85 20.81 -13.12 15.66
C ILE A 85 21.22 -12.36 16.92
N ASP A 86 20.75 -11.12 17.07
CA ASP A 86 20.98 -10.34 18.29
C ASP A 86 19.87 -10.60 19.34
N ALA A 87 20.19 -10.41 20.62
CA ALA A 87 19.29 -10.75 21.73
C ALA A 87 17.98 -9.96 21.77
N ASP A 88 17.93 -8.78 21.14
CA ASP A 88 16.74 -7.93 21.02
C ASP A 88 16.04 -8.06 19.64
N GLU A 89 16.32 -9.14 18.92
CA GLU A 89 15.71 -9.48 17.63
C GLU A 89 14.88 -10.78 17.73
N ILE A 90 14.00 -11.00 16.75
CA ILE A 90 13.36 -12.31 16.50
C ILE A 90 13.48 -12.69 15.03
N LEU A 91 13.46 -13.99 14.75
CA LEU A 91 13.18 -14.50 13.41
C LEU A 91 11.72 -14.94 13.33
N GLU A 92 10.96 -14.29 12.45
CA GLU A 92 9.64 -14.77 12.06
C GLU A 92 9.76 -15.64 10.81
N PHE A 93 9.14 -16.81 10.89
CA PHE A 93 9.07 -17.76 9.80
C PHE A 93 7.66 -17.77 9.20
N GLU A 94 7.58 -17.96 7.88
CA GLU A 94 6.30 -18.14 7.18
C GLU A 94 5.59 -19.42 7.68
N GLN A 95 4.26 -19.45 7.57
CA GLN A 95 3.48 -20.60 8.03
C GLN A 95 3.90 -21.88 7.28
N GLY A 96 4.30 -22.92 8.02
CA GLY A 96 4.79 -24.16 7.44
C GLY A 96 6.23 -24.09 6.90
N PHE A 97 7.03 -23.14 7.39
CA PHE A 97 8.45 -23.05 7.05
C PHE A 97 9.21 -24.30 7.49
N ASP A 98 9.92 -24.88 6.52
CA ASP A 98 10.97 -25.85 6.73
C ASP A 98 12.26 -25.31 6.10
N TRP A 99 13.40 -25.68 6.65
CA TRP A 99 14.69 -25.28 6.07
C TRP A 99 14.80 -25.80 4.63
N PRO A 100 15.05 -24.92 3.63
CA PRO A 100 15.28 -25.37 2.27
C PRO A 100 16.61 -26.13 2.18
N SER A 101 16.84 -26.81 1.06
CA SER A 101 18.16 -27.38 0.76
C SER A 101 19.18 -26.25 0.64
N LEU A 102 19.96 -26.03 1.70
CA LEU A 102 20.98 -24.99 1.73
C LEU A 102 22.21 -25.45 0.94
N THR A 103 22.55 -24.72 -0.12
CA THR A 103 23.66 -25.02 -1.03
C THR A 103 24.69 -23.89 -1.13
N ALA A 104 24.37 -22.71 -0.60
CA ALA A 104 25.26 -21.56 -0.64
C ALA A 104 25.99 -21.39 0.68
N ASP A 105 27.19 -20.80 0.64
CA ASP A 105 28.01 -20.64 1.84
C ASP A 105 27.50 -19.54 2.77
N ALA A 106 26.70 -18.60 2.26
CA ALA A 106 26.10 -17.53 3.03
C ALA A 106 24.67 -17.21 2.57
N TYR A 107 23.81 -16.88 3.53
CA TYR A 107 22.44 -16.47 3.29
C TYR A 107 22.13 -15.12 3.94
N ASP A 108 21.63 -14.21 3.11
CA ASP A 108 21.07 -12.95 3.53
C ASP A 108 19.60 -13.14 3.94
N ILE A 109 19.30 -12.79 5.18
CA ILE A 109 17.94 -12.79 5.73
C ILE A 109 17.39 -11.37 5.65
N LYS A 110 16.14 -11.26 5.21
CA LYS A 110 15.43 -9.97 5.17
C LYS A 110 15.24 -9.47 6.60
N THR A 111 15.75 -8.29 6.91
CA THR A 111 15.52 -7.59 8.17
C THR A 111 14.49 -6.48 7.97
N ARG A 112 13.46 -6.46 8.83
CA ARG A 112 12.42 -5.44 8.86
C ARG A 112 12.48 -4.65 10.14
N LEU A 113 12.84 -3.37 10.03
CA LEU A 113 12.87 -2.42 11.13
C LEU A 113 11.86 -1.29 10.85
N GLY A 114 10.68 -1.36 11.49
CA GLY A 114 9.59 -0.43 11.19
C GLY A 114 9.20 -0.50 9.71
N ASN A 115 9.40 0.61 8.98
CA ASN A 115 9.12 0.70 7.53
C ASN A 115 10.35 0.47 6.65
N LEU A 116 11.51 0.14 7.24
CA LEU A 116 12.75 -0.13 6.52
C LEU A 116 12.94 -1.65 6.36
N ASP A 117 13.09 -2.09 5.12
CA ASP A 117 13.48 -3.46 4.77
C ASP A 117 14.91 -3.42 4.20
N TYR A 118 15.81 -4.23 4.75
CA TYR A 118 17.17 -4.45 4.22
C TYR A 118 17.56 -5.92 4.38
N TYR A 119 18.72 -6.31 3.84
CA TYR A 119 19.23 -7.67 3.93
C TYR A 119 20.52 -7.69 4.73
N ARG A 120 20.69 -8.69 5.59
CA ARG A 120 21.92 -8.92 6.37
C ARG A 120 22.28 -10.39 6.27
N THR A 121 23.57 -10.69 6.10
CA THR A 121 24.07 -12.06 6.18
C THR A 121 23.91 -12.54 7.63
N GLN A 122 23.04 -13.52 7.83
CA GLN A 122 22.68 -14.03 9.17
C GLN A 122 22.76 -15.55 9.26
N LEU A 123 23.08 -16.23 8.17
CA LEU A 123 23.27 -17.67 8.16
C LEU A 123 24.48 -17.97 7.28
N VAL A 124 25.46 -18.69 7.80
CA VAL A 124 26.71 -18.99 7.08
C VAL A 124 27.09 -20.46 7.27
N ALA A 125 27.66 -21.07 6.24
CA ALA A 125 28.14 -22.46 6.30
C ALA A 125 29.35 -22.54 7.23
N ASN A 126 29.34 -23.49 8.16
CA ASN A 126 30.38 -23.61 9.18
C ASN A 126 31.72 -24.14 8.63
N GLY A 127 31.76 -24.56 7.36
CA GLY A 127 32.96 -25.08 6.70
C GLY A 127 33.98 -24.02 6.25
N LEU A 128 33.67 -22.73 6.37
CA LEU A 128 34.58 -21.63 6.03
C LEU A 128 35.01 -20.87 7.29
N ASN A 129 36.18 -20.24 7.23
CA ASN A 129 36.69 -19.42 8.31
C ASN A 129 36.07 -18.03 8.28
N TRP A 130 34.90 -17.89 8.89
CA TRP A 130 34.19 -16.61 9.03
C TRP A 130 34.73 -15.79 10.19
N TYR A 131 34.79 -14.48 10.00
CA TYR A 131 35.10 -13.51 11.04
C TYR A 131 34.31 -12.22 10.83
N TYR A 132 34.25 -11.39 11.87
CA TYR A 132 33.67 -10.06 11.78
C TYR A 132 34.73 -9.00 11.56
N GLU A 133 34.51 -8.15 10.58
CA GLU A 133 35.36 -7.00 10.29
C GLU A 133 34.66 -5.69 10.69
N GLY A 134 35.38 -4.82 11.39
CA GLY A 134 34.88 -3.53 11.88
C GLY A 134 34.77 -3.45 13.41
N VAL A 135 34.86 -2.22 13.93
CA VAL A 135 34.83 -1.94 15.37
C VAL A 135 33.39 -1.74 15.86
N VAL A 136 32.61 -1.01 15.07
CA VAL A 136 31.16 -0.79 15.20
C VAL A 136 30.58 -0.90 13.79
N HIS A 137 29.35 -1.42 13.66
CA HIS A 137 28.76 -1.75 12.35
C HIS A 137 29.58 -2.79 11.58
N GLU A 138 30.07 -3.76 12.36
CA GLU A 138 30.79 -4.93 11.94
C GLU A 138 29.97 -5.79 10.97
N TYR A 139 30.65 -6.47 10.06
CA TYR A 139 30.03 -7.35 9.09
C TYR A 139 30.78 -8.68 9.04
N ILE A 140 30.04 -9.77 8.85
CA ILE A 140 30.60 -11.10 8.71
C ILE A 140 31.20 -11.26 7.31
N THR A 141 32.44 -11.75 7.24
CA THR A 141 33.19 -11.95 6.00
C THR A 141 34.16 -13.12 6.15
N THR A 142 34.80 -13.50 5.05
CA THR A 142 35.87 -14.50 5.00
C THR A 142 36.81 -14.17 3.84
N ASP A 143 38.08 -14.54 3.96
CA ASP A 143 39.07 -14.42 2.88
C ASP A 143 38.91 -15.51 1.81
N GLN A 144 37.97 -16.43 2.01
CA GLN A 144 37.70 -17.55 1.10
C GLN A 144 36.63 -17.18 0.07
N ASP A 145 36.81 -17.65 -1.17
CA ASP A 145 35.76 -17.59 -2.19
C ASP A 145 34.51 -18.31 -1.69
N HIS A 146 33.37 -17.64 -1.80
CA HIS A 146 32.12 -18.14 -1.26
C HIS A 146 30.91 -17.70 -2.09
N THR A 147 29.87 -18.49 -2.05
CA THR A 147 28.58 -18.22 -2.69
C THR A 147 27.61 -17.58 -1.69
N LYS A 148 26.76 -16.67 -2.17
CA LYS A 148 25.77 -15.98 -1.34
C LYS A 148 24.39 -15.99 -1.99
N GLN A 149 23.36 -16.27 -1.21
CA GLN A 149 21.96 -16.28 -1.63
C GLN A 149 21.05 -15.55 -0.63
N LYS A 150 19.79 -15.32 -0.98
CA LYS A 150 18.77 -14.84 -0.04
C LYS A 150 18.00 -16.02 0.53
N LEU A 151 17.77 -16.01 1.84
CA LEU A 151 16.86 -16.96 2.47
C LEU A 151 15.42 -16.47 2.34
N ILE A 152 14.56 -17.27 1.73
CA ILE A 152 13.13 -17.00 1.59
C ILE A 152 12.39 -17.72 2.71
N GLY A 153 11.32 -17.10 3.25
CA GLY A 153 10.50 -17.69 4.30
C GLY A 153 10.90 -17.32 5.73
N ALA A 154 11.99 -16.59 5.93
CA ALA A 154 12.43 -16.07 7.23
C ALA A 154 12.61 -14.55 7.17
N THR A 155 12.17 -13.84 8.22
CA THR A 155 12.32 -12.38 8.36
C THR A 155 12.81 -12.04 9.75
N ASN A 156 13.96 -11.35 9.84
CA ASN A 156 14.49 -10.80 11.08
C ASN A 156 13.73 -9.51 11.47
N LYS A 157 13.39 -9.37 12.76
CA LYS A 157 12.68 -8.21 13.31
C LYS A 157 13.39 -7.69 14.57
N PRO A 158 14.15 -6.59 14.47
CA PRO A 158 14.76 -5.94 15.62
C PRO A 158 13.77 -5.08 16.41
N PHE A 159 13.81 -5.18 17.74
CA PHE A 159 12.95 -4.38 18.64
C PHE A 159 13.66 -3.17 19.27
N ARG A 160 15.00 -3.18 19.38
CA ARG A 160 15.79 -2.09 19.97
C ARG A 160 15.41 -1.77 21.42
N ASP A 161 15.05 -2.78 22.19
CA ASP A 161 14.66 -2.70 23.61
C ASP A 161 15.64 -3.42 24.54
N GLY A 162 16.77 -3.92 24.02
CA GLY A 162 17.85 -4.51 24.83
C GLY A 162 18.65 -3.49 25.65
N ALA A 163 19.51 -3.99 26.54
CA ALA A 163 20.24 -3.16 27.50
C ALA A 163 21.09 -2.06 26.84
N ARG A 164 21.79 -2.37 25.75
CA ARG A 164 22.53 -1.35 24.99
C ARG A 164 21.61 -0.25 24.46
N SER A 165 20.41 -0.61 24.01
CA SER A 165 19.48 0.35 23.43
C SER A 165 18.99 1.39 24.43
N SER A 166 18.97 1.05 25.72
CA SER A 166 18.60 1.92 26.84
C SER A 166 19.69 2.93 27.25
N ASP A 167 20.94 2.78 26.81
CA ASP A 167 22.02 3.69 27.17
C ASP A 167 21.90 5.02 26.39
N PRO A 168 21.67 6.17 27.07
CA PRO A 168 21.52 7.46 26.41
C PRO A 168 22.82 7.93 25.72
N ASN A 169 23.98 7.37 26.10
CA ASN A 169 25.29 7.73 25.56
C ASN A 169 25.81 6.72 24.52
N LYS A 170 25.01 5.74 24.10
CA LYS A 170 25.48 4.64 23.23
C LYS A 170 26.18 5.14 21.96
N TYR A 171 25.60 6.12 21.27
CA TYR A 171 26.16 6.64 20.02
C TYR A 171 27.44 7.43 20.25
N ARG A 172 27.54 8.18 21.36
CA ARG A 172 28.78 8.88 21.74
C ARG A 172 29.90 7.87 22.05
N LYS A 173 29.57 6.76 22.72
CA LYS A 173 30.53 5.66 22.98
C LYS A 173 31.00 5.00 21.68
N ASP A 174 30.07 4.74 20.76
CA ASP A 174 30.41 4.22 19.41
C ASP A 174 31.37 5.17 18.68
N ALA A 175 31.10 6.48 18.73
CA ALA A 175 31.96 7.51 18.14
C ALA A 175 33.39 7.46 18.71
N LEU A 176 33.54 7.34 20.04
CA LEU A 176 34.85 7.26 20.69
C LEU A 176 35.61 5.97 20.31
N LEU A 177 34.91 4.84 20.15
CA LEU A 177 35.54 3.59 19.68
C LEU A 177 36.08 3.75 18.26
N LEU A 178 35.30 4.37 17.38
CA LEU A 178 35.70 4.63 15.99
C LEU A 178 36.82 5.66 15.89
N GLU A 179 36.80 6.72 16.71
CA GLU A 179 37.88 7.72 16.77
C GLU A 179 39.20 7.08 17.20
N ASN A 180 39.18 6.24 18.24
CA ASN A 180 40.36 5.48 18.67
C ASN A 180 40.88 4.54 17.57
N ALA A 181 39.99 3.86 16.85
CA ALA A 181 40.38 2.99 15.74
C ALA A 181 41.05 3.75 14.59
N LEU A 182 40.60 4.99 14.33
CA LEU A 182 41.19 5.86 13.31
C LEU A 182 42.55 6.45 13.72
N LEU A 183 42.94 6.39 15.00
CA LEU A 183 44.32 6.69 15.40
C LEU A 183 45.30 5.64 14.88
N THR A 184 44.86 4.39 14.77
CA THR A 184 45.66 3.27 14.26
C THR A 184 45.56 3.11 12.74
N ASP A 185 44.37 3.29 12.17
CA ASP A 185 44.15 3.24 10.72
C ASP A 185 43.36 4.48 10.26
N PRO A 186 44.05 5.61 10.02
CA PRO A 186 43.39 6.86 9.62
C PRO A 186 42.82 6.84 8.20
N THR A 187 43.12 5.79 7.42
CA THR A 187 42.69 5.64 6.03
C THR A 187 41.40 4.83 5.88
N ASN A 188 40.89 4.26 6.97
CA ASN A 188 39.66 3.47 6.97
C ASN A 188 38.42 4.33 6.69
N THR A 189 37.98 4.34 5.42
CA THR A 189 36.83 5.11 4.95
C THR A 189 35.54 4.74 5.67
N ARG A 190 35.31 3.44 5.92
CA ARG A 190 34.13 2.92 6.60
C ARG A 190 34.03 3.43 8.04
N ASN A 191 35.13 3.40 8.78
CA ASN A 191 35.17 3.93 10.15
C ASN A 191 34.91 5.45 10.18
N VAL A 192 35.42 6.21 9.20
CA VAL A 192 35.12 7.65 9.10
C VAL A 192 33.63 7.88 8.82
N PHE A 193 33.01 7.08 7.94
CA PHE A 193 31.58 7.17 7.65
C PHE A 193 30.74 6.92 8.91
N TYR A 194 30.99 5.81 9.61
CA TYR A 194 30.22 5.48 10.82
C TYR A 194 30.55 6.42 11.98
N LEU A 195 31.75 7.00 12.05
CA LEU A 195 32.06 8.02 13.05
C LEU A 195 31.18 9.26 12.87
N ALA A 196 31.00 9.70 11.63
CA ALA A 196 30.10 10.80 11.30
C ALA A 196 28.63 10.46 11.66
N GLN A 197 28.19 9.24 11.36
CA GLN A 197 26.85 8.75 11.74
C GLN A 197 26.66 8.71 13.26
N SER A 198 27.61 8.16 14.00
CA SER A 198 27.57 8.11 15.47
C SER A 198 27.51 9.49 16.10
N TYR A 199 28.28 10.46 15.59
CA TYR A 199 28.19 11.85 16.07
C TYR A 199 26.84 12.50 15.72
N ARG A 200 26.28 12.23 14.53
CA ARG A 200 24.93 12.71 14.18
C ARG A 200 23.90 12.16 15.15
N ASP A 201 23.93 10.85 15.40
CA ASP A 201 22.96 10.16 16.26
C ASP A 201 23.13 10.54 17.75
N ALA A 202 24.33 10.98 18.14
CA ALA A 202 24.60 11.63 19.43
C ALA A 202 24.21 13.13 19.48
N ALA A 203 23.64 13.68 18.40
CA ALA A 203 23.32 15.10 18.23
C ALA A 203 24.53 16.06 18.34
N GLU A 204 25.75 15.55 18.08
CA GLU A 204 27.00 16.33 18.03
C GLU A 204 27.29 16.81 16.60
N TYR A 205 26.36 17.61 16.07
CA TYR A 205 26.33 18.00 14.65
C TYR A 205 27.64 18.61 14.10
N PRO A 206 28.37 19.47 14.84
CA PRO A 206 29.65 19.98 14.33
C PRO A 206 30.69 18.89 14.06
N GLN A 207 30.75 17.84 14.89
CA GLN A 207 31.64 16.70 14.64
C GLN A 207 31.12 15.84 13.50
N ALA A 208 29.82 15.60 13.43
CA ALA A 208 29.21 14.86 12.33
C ALA A 208 29.53 15.50 10.97
N LEU A 209 29.32 16.82 10.82
CA LEU A 209 29.62 17.57 9.60
C LEU A 209 31.11 17.48 9.22
N LYS A 210 32.02 17.66 10.19
CA LYS A 210 33.47 17.53 9.99
C LYS A 210 33.83 16.17 9.39
N TYR A 211 33.31 15.08 9.97
CA TYR A 211 33.65 13.74 9.52
C TYR A 211 32.91 13.32 8.24
N TYR A 212 31.72 13.87 7.95
CA TYR A 212 31.08 13.69 6.65
C TYR A 212 31.88 14.37 5.53
N GLU A 213 32.38 15.59 5.71
CA GLU A 213 33.26 16.23 4.71
C GLU A 213 34.55 15.44 4.52
N LYS A 214 35.19 14.99 5.62
CA LYS A 214 36.34 14.07 5.53
C LYS A 214 36.00 12.81 4.74
N ARG A 215 34.83 12.20 4.97
CA ARG A 215 34.39 11.02 4.23
C ARG A 215 34.27 11.30 2.73
N ILE A 216 33.73 12.46 2.35
CA ILE A 216 33.59 12.86 0.94
C ILE A 216 34.96 13.00 0.28
N GLU A 217 35.91 13.67 0.93
CA GLU A 217 37.29 13.85 0.43
C GLU A 217 38.00 12.52 0.17
N MET A 218 37.72 11.49 0.97
CA MET A 218 38.35 10.18 0.84
C MET A 218 37.84 9.34 -0.36
N GLY A 219 36.70 9.68 -0.98
CA GLY A 219 36.16 8.94 -2.13
C GLY A 219 35.78 7.47 -1.84
N GLY A 220 35.98 6.53 -2.76
CA GLY A 220 35.65 5.11 -2.54
C GLY A 220 34.18 4.78 -2.83
N TRP A 221 33.51 3.97 -1.97
CA TRP A 221 32.14 3.51 -2.25
C TRP A 221 31.15 4.67 -2.37
N GLU A 222 30.58 4.82 -3.56
CA GLU A 222 29.78 5.98 -3.95
C GLU A 222 28.53 6.18 -3.08
N GLU A 223 27.92 5.11 -2.56
CA GLU A 223 26.71 5.24 -1.73
C GLU A 223 27.01 5.89 -0.38
N GLU A 224 28.16 5.62 0.23
CA GLU A 224 28.59 6.29 1.47
C GLU A 224 28.95 7.76 1.23
N VAL A 225 29.62 8.05 0.12
CA VAL A 225 29.96 9.44 -0.27
C VAL A 225 28.68 10.23 -0.50
N TRP A 226 27.74 9.65 -1.25
CA TRP A 226 26.43 10.24 -1.47
C TRP A 226 25.67 10.44 -0.16
N TYR A 227 25.62 9.44 0.72
CA TYR A 227 24.89 9.54 1.97
C TYR A 227 25.52 10.60 2.88
N SER A 228 26.84 10.76 2.86
CA SER A 228 27.54 11.85 3.56
C SER A 228 27.10 13.23 3.04
N LEU A 229 27.05 13.43 1.72
CA LEU A 229 26.53 14.66 1.11
C LEU A 229 25.08 14.94 1.52
N TYR A 230 24.23 13.91 1.47
CA TYR A 230 22.83 14.01 1.87
C TYR A 230 22.69 14.37 3.36
N GLN A 231 23.47 13.75 4.25
CA GLN A 231 23.41 14.02 5.68
C GLN A 231 23.91 15.41 6.06
N ILE A 232 24.90 15.95 5.35
CA ILE A 232 25.29 17.36 5.51
C ILE A 232 24.06 18.26 5.25
N ALA A 233 23.37 18.06 4.13
CA ALA A 233 22.17 18.85 3.81
C ALA A 233 21.05 18.70 4.87
N VAL A 234 20.80 17.46 5.33
CA VAL A 234 19.79 17.18 6.37
C VAL A 234 20.14 17.85 7.70
N ILE A 235 21.40 17.73 8.15
CA ILE A 235 21.86 18.36 9.39
C ILE A 235 21.75 19.88 9.29
N SER A 236 22.20 20.48 8.18
CA SER A 236 22.12 21.92 7.97
C SER A 236 20.67 22.43 7.96
N GLU A 237 19.74 21.69 7.35
CA GLU A 237 18.31 21.99 7.45
C GLU A 237 17.81 21.94 8.91
N MET A 238 18.19 20.91 9.68
CA MET A 238 17.79 20.76 11.09
C MET A 238 18.38 21.85 12.00
N GLN A 239 19.55 22.39 11.65
CA GLN A 239 20.18 23.51 12.35
C GLN A 239 19.61 24.87 11.94
N ASN A 240 18.61 24.91 11.03
CA ASN A 240 18.02 26.13 10.48
C ASN A 240 19.06 27.04 9.79
N GLU A 241 20.03 26.43 9.11
CA GLU A 241 20.94 27.16 8.23
C GLU A 241 20.18 27.86 7.09
N ASP A 242 20.81 28.85 6.46
CA ASP A 242 20.21 29.58 5.35
C ASP A 242 19.76 28.63 4.22
N TRP A 243 18.52 28.83 3.74
CA TRP A 243 17.92 27.91 2.77
C TRP A 243 18.72 27.85 1.45
N SER A 244 19.38 28.93 1.04
CA SER A 244 20.19 28.88 -0.19
C SER A 244 21.36 27.90 -0.05
N TYR A 245 21.98 27.83 1.13
CA TYR A 245 23.03 26.86 1.43
C TYR A 245 22.46 25.44 1.49
N VAL A 246 21.36 25.23 2.22
CA VAL A 246 20.71 23.92 2.37
C VAL A 246 20.24 23.37 1.02
N LEU A 247 19.63 24.22 0.18
CA LEU A 247 19.22 23.87 -1.17
C LEU A 247 20.41 23.42 -2.01
N GLN A 248 21.53 24.16 -1.98
CA GLN A 248 22.74 23.77 -2.71
C GLN A 248 23.33 22.45 -2.20
N ALA A 249 23.29 22.20 -0.89
CA ALA A 249 23.73 20.93 -0.32
C ALA A 249 22.87 19.75 -0.81
N TYR A 250 21.54 19.90 -0.84
CA TYR A 250 20.64 18.88 -1.41
C TYR A 250 20.87 18.68 -2.91
N LEU A 251 21.05 19.76 -3.67
CA LEU A 251 21.34 19.67 -5.11
C LEU A 251 22.69 19.00 -5.38
N ARG A 252 23.72 19.28 -4.58
CA ARG A 252 25.04 18.61 -4.65
C ARG A 252 24.91 17.10 -4.39
N ALA A 253 24.11 16.70 -3.40
CA ALA A 253 23.83 15.29 -3.16
C ALA A 253 23.09 14.64 -4.34
N PHE A 254 22.07 15.33 -4.90
CA PHE A 254 21.34 14.83 -6.05
C PHE A 254 22.20 14.72 -7.31
N GLU A 255 23.00 15.74 -7.62
CA GLU A 255 23.92 15.74 -8.77
C GLU A 255 24.92 14.59 -8.71
N TYR A 256 25.44 14.29 -7.52
CA TYR A 256 26.36 13.17 -7.32
C TYR A 256 25.71 11.81 -7.59
N ARG A 257 24.41 11.63 -7.28
CA ARG A 257 23.69 10.36 -7.52
C ARG A 257 22.24 10.63 -7.95
N PRO A 258 21.99 10.94 -9.24
CA PRO A 258 20.69 11.45 -9.72
C PRO A 258 19.56 10.41 -9.72
N LYS A 259 19.86 9.14 -9.38
CA LYS A 259 18.85 8.10 -9.13
C LYS A 259 18.24 8.14 -7.72
N ARG A 260 18.82 8.92 -6.80
CA ARG A 260 18.36 9.07 -5.42
C ARG A 260 17.44 10.28 -5.28
N ALA A 261 16.17 10.03 -4.97
CA ALA A 261 15.12 11.06 -4.98
C ALA A 261 14.97 11.78 -3.62
N GLU A 262 15.63 11.27 -2.58
CA GLU A 262 15.54 11.78 -1.21
C GLU A 262 15.87 13.28 -1.09
N PRO A 263 16.92 13.83 -1.76
CA PRO A 263 17.20 15.26 -1.72
C PRO A 263 16.09 16.09 -2.37
N LEU A 264 15.56 15.64 -3.51
CA LEU A 264 14.46 16.33 -4.19
C LEU A 264 13.18 16.31 -3.35
N TYR A 265 12.88 15.19 -2.70
CA TYR A 265 11.75 15.09 -1.77
C TYR A 265 11.86 16.12 -0.64
N ARG A 266 13.04 16.28 -0.03
CA ARG A 266 13.27 17.27 1.03
C ARG A 266 13.10 18.71 0.54
N ILE A 267 13.59 19.00 -0.67
CA ILE A 267 13.38 20.30 -1.33
C ILE A 267 11.88 20.57 -1.55
N VAL A 268 11.13 19.60 -2.07
CA VAL A 268 9.67 19.73 -2.28
C VAL A 268 8.97 19.96 -0.95
N LEU A 269 9.33 19.19 0.08
CA LEU A 269 8.76 19.29 1.43
C LEU A 269 8.96 20.70 2.00
N HIS A 270 10.18 21.23 1.92
CA HIS A 270 10.51 22.58 2.37
C HIS A 270 9.62 23.62 1.67
N TYR A 271 9.57 23.61 0.33
CA TYR A 271 8.78 24.59 -0.42
C TYR A 271 7.28 24.47 -0.13
N ARG A 272 6.78 23.25 0.05
CA ARG A 272 5.37 23.02 0.40
C ARG A 272 5.04 23.56 1.80
N ILE A 273 5.88 23.31 2.80
CA ILE A 273 5.71 23.84 4.17
C ILE A 273 5.68 25.38 4.16
N ASN A 274 6.57 25.99 3.37
CA ASN A 274 6.66 27.44 3.21
C ASN A 274 5.65 28.02 2.21
N ARG A 275 4.67 27.23 1.74
CA ARG A 275 3.62 27.64 0.78
C ARG A 275 4.15 28.16 -0.56
N GLN A 276 5.38 27.83 -0.92
CA GLN A 276 6.02 28.14 -2.20
C GLN A 276 5.67 27.05 -3.22
N TYR A 277 4.37 26.84 -3.46
CA TYR A 277 3.87 25.69 -4.20
C TYR A 277 4.34 25.62 -5.66
N VAL A 278 4.61 26.75 -6.31
CA VAL A 278 5.15 26.78 -7.67
C VAL A 278 6.54 26.12 -7.73
N LEU A 279 7.41 26.45 -6.77
CA LEU A 279 8.75 25.85 -6.68
C LEU A 279 8.65 24.38 -6.22
N GLY A 280 7.79 24.10 -5.23
CA GLY A 280 7.52 22.72 -4.81
C GLY A 280 7.05 21.85 -5.99
N ASN A 281 6.15 22.38 -6.83
CA ASN A 281 5.65 21.67 -8.01
C ASN A 281 6.72 21.46 -9.08
N LEU A 282 7.63 22.43 -9.28
CA LEU A 282 8.75 22.33 -10.22
C LEU A 282 9.65 21.13 -9.86
N PHE A 283 10.07 21.02 -8.60
CA PHE A 283 10.89 19.90 -8.14
C PHE A 283 10.10 18.59 -8.13
N ALA A 284 8.86 18.60 -7.63
CA ALA A 284 8.04 17.41 -7.52
C ALA A 284 7.77 16.77 -8.89
N THR A 285 7.49 17.57 -9.92
CA THR A 285 7.25 17.08 -11.28
C THR A 285 8.44 16.28 -11.83
N ASN A 286 9.67 16.70 -11.50
CA ASN A 286 10.89 16.02 -11.94
C ASN A 286 11.23 14.77 -11.09
N ALA A 287 10.71 14.68 -9.86
CA ALA A 287 11.01 13.59 -8.94
C ALA A 287 9.94 12.49 -8.89
N VAL A 288 8.67 12.82 -9.17
CA VAL A 288 7.51 11.97 -8.82
C VAL A 288 7.49 10.60 -9.51
N ASN A 289 8.10 10.49 -10.68
CA ASN A 289 8.18 9.24 -11.47
C ASN A 289 9.52 8.51 -11.33
N MET A 290 10.41 8.96 -10.44
CA MET A 290 11.68 8.27 -10.20
C MET A 290 11.43 6.86 -9.63
N PRO A 291 12.06 5.81 -10.19
CA PRO A 291 11.94 4.46 -9.66
C PRO A 291 12.74 4.31 -8.36
N ILE A 292 12.40 3.30 -7.55
CA ILE A 292 13.25 2.89 -6.42
C ILE A 292 14.62 2.48 -6.99
N PRO A 293 15.74 3.03 -6.48
CA PRO A 293 17.08 2.70 -6.96
C PRO A 293 17.46 1.27 -6.58
N ASP A 294 18.45 0.72 -7.28
CA ASP A 294 19.13 -0.54 -6.98
C ASP A 294 20.20 -0.41 -5.88
N ASP A 295 20.35 0.79 -5.31
CA ASP A 295 21.20 1.05 -4.14
C ASP A 295 20.75 0.24 -2.93
N ILE A 296 21.72 -0.07 -2.06
CA ILE A 296 21.49 -0.88 -0.86
C ILE A 296 21.59 -0.05 0.42
N LEU A 297 22.29 1.09 0.39
CA LEU A 297 22.54 1.92 1.57
C LEU A 297 21.38 2.89 1.82
N PHE A 298 20.59 2.57 2.85
CA PHE A 298 19.59 3.45 3.47
C PHE A 298 18.59 4.08 2.48
N VAL A 299 18.07 3.29 1.54
CA VAL A 299 17.04 3.76 0.59
C VAL A 299 15.71 3.96 1.30
N GLU A 300 15.20 5.19 1.29
CA GLU A 300 13.91 5.54 1.91
C GLU A 300 12.74 5.18 0.99
N THR A 301 12.40 3.90 0.91
CA THR A 301 11.42 3.38 -0.07
C THR A 301 10.02 4.03 -0.02
N SER A 302 9.61 4.58 1.13
CA SER A 302 8.35 5.32 1.29
C SER A 302 8.28 6.56 0.40
N ILE A 303 9.41 7.22 0.15
CA ILE A 303 9.51 8.42 -0.70
C ILE A 303 9.03 8.12 -2.12
N TYR A 304 9.51 7.02 -2.68
CA TYR A 304 9.18 6.52 -4.00
C TYR A 304 7.78 5.90 -4.07
N ARG A 305 7.36 5.22 -3.00
CA ARG A 305 6.09 4.49 -2.94
C ARG A 305 4.88 5.39 -2.75
N TYR A 306 5.00 6.53 -2.09
CA TYR A 306 3.85 7.43 -1.96
C TYR A 306 4.22 8.86 -1.55
N ALA A 307 5.31 9.11 -0.84
CA ALA A 307 5.53 10.44 -0.24
C ALA A 307 5.72 11.53 -1.31
N LEU A 308 6.54 11.28 -2.35
CA LEU A 308 6.70 12.23 -3.45
C LEU A 308 5.41 12.47 -4.22
N LEU A 309 4.61 11.42 -4.48
CA LEU A 309 3.31 11.56 -5.13
C LEU A 309 2.35 12.40 -4.28
N MET A 310 2.38 12.24 -2.96
CA MET A 310 1.53 13.00 -2.05
C MET A 310 1.90 14.48 -2.06
N GLU A 311 3.20 14.79 -1.99
CA GLU A 311 3.68 16.17 -2.08
C GLU A 311 3.42 16.79 -3.46
N TYR A 312 3.60 16.01 -4.54
CA TYR A 312 3.23 16.41 -5.90
C TYR A 312 1.74 16.72 -6.01
N ALA A 313 0.87 15.90 -5.43
CA ALA A 313 -0.57 16.11 -5.44
C ALA A 313 -0.96 17.42 -4.72
N ILE A 314 -0.35 17.69 -3.56
CA ILE A 314 -0.58 18.91 -2.78
C ILE A 314 -0.12 20.14 -3.56
N CYS A 315 1.10 20.13 -4.09
CA CYS A 315 1.64 21.23 -4.89
C CYS A 315 0.81 21.46 -6.16
N SER A 316 0.42 20.38 -6.86
CA SER A 316 -0.42 20.43 -8.06
C SER A 316 -1.78 21.11 -7.78
N TYR A 317 -2.41 20.79 -6.65
CA TYR A 317 -3.65 21.47 -6.23
C TYR A 317 -3.46 22.98 -6.10
N TRP A 318 -2.42 23.41 -5.40
CA TRP A 318 -2.19 24.83 -5.11
C TRP A 318 -1.75 25.66 -6.33
N VAL A 319 -1.15 25.03 -7.35
CA VAL A 319 -0.84 25.69 -8.63
C VAL A 319 -2.02 25.63 -9.62
N GLY A 320 -3.16 25.07 -9.23
CA GLY A 320 -4.38 24.99 -10.05
C GLY A 320 -4.43 23.79 -11.01
N ASN A 321 -3.46 22.88 -10.96
CA ASN A 321 -3.50 21.64 -11.73
C ASN A 321 -4.26 20.54 -10.97
N HIS A 322 -5.58 20.69 -10.92
CA HIS A 322 -6.47 19.78 -10.21
C HIS A 322 -6.49 18.37 -10.81
N GLU A 323 -6.35 18.23 -12.12
CA GLU A 323 -6.31 16.92 -12.79
C GLU A 323 -5.10 16.10 -12.31
N ALA A 324 -3.90 16.69 -12.35
CA ALA A 324 -2.68 16.03 -11.87
C ALA A 324 -2.75 15.68 -10.38
N ALA A 325 -3.34 16.55 -9.56
CA ALA A 325 -3.57 16.25 -8.15
C ALA A 325 -4.49 15.04 -7.95
N ILE A 326 -5.57 14.91 -8.73
CA ILE A 326 -6.47 13.76 -8.66
C ILE A 326 -5.75 12.50 -9.13
N ASP A 327 -5.05 12.53 -10.25
CA ASP A 327 -4.32 11.37 -10.79
C ASP A 327 -3.22 10.87 -9.85
N ALA A 328 -2.49 11.79 -9.20
CA ALA A 328 -1.49 11.43 -8.21
C ALA A 328 -2.11 10.74 -6.98
N ASN A 329 -3.22 11.28 -6.46
CA ASN A 329 -3.94 10.65 -5.35
C ASN A 329 -4.54 9.29 -5.73
N ASN A 330 -5.13 9.18 -6.93
CA ASN A 330 -5.63 7.92 -7.50
C ASN A 330 -4.53 6.86 -7.60
N THR A 331 -3.34 7.27 -8.05
CA THR A 331 -2.16 6.40 -8.15
C THR A 331 -1.73 5.87 -6.78
N ILE A 332 -1.72 6.72 -5.73
CA ILE A 332 -1.39 6.27 -4.38
C ILE A 332 -2.43 5.26 -3.88
N LEU A 333 -3.73 5.55 -4.05
CA LEU A 333 -4.80 4.67 -3.58
C LEU A 333 -4.87 3.32 -4.30
N TYR A 334 -4.29 3.22 -5.50
CA TYR A 334 -4.16 1.96 -6.22
C TYR A 334 -2.99 1.10 -5.74
N ARG A 335 -2.00 1.67 -5.04
CA ARG A 335 -0.81 0.95 -4.57
C ARG A 335 -1.15 0.07 -3.37
N ARG A 336 -0.61 -1.15 -3.35
CA ARG A 336 -0.68 -2.06 -2.19
C ARG A 336 0.24 -1.57 -1.07
N ASN A 337 -0.08 -1.95 0.17
CA ASN A 337 0.73 -1.69 1.37
C ASN A 337 0.99 -0.19 1.67
N VAL A 338 0.05 0.68 1.29
CA VAL A 338 0.05 2.08 1.75
C VAL A 338 -0.52 2.12 3.18
N PRO A 339 0.16 2.77 4.15
CA PRO A 339 -0.34 2.84 5.53
C PRO A 339 -1.75 3.46 5.61
N ALA A 340 -2.60 2.94 6.50
CA ALA A 340 -4.00 3.36 6.60
C ALA A 340 -4.17 4.87 6.86
N ASN A 341 -3.29 5.48 7.67
CA ASN A 341 -3.28 6.92 7.90
C ASN A 341 -2.94 7.71 6.63
N VAL A 342 -2.06 7.18 5.77
CA VAL A 342 -1.75 7.80 4.47
C VAL A 342 -2.95 7.70 3.54
N VAL A 343 -3.63 6.54 3.48
CA VAL A 343 -4.87 6.37 2.69
C VAL A 343 -5.93 7.41 3.08
N GLN A 344 -6.18 7.59 4.38
CA GLN A 344 -7.13 8.59 4.88
C GLN A 344 -6.75 10.01 4.45
N GLN A 345 -5.47 10.38 4.58
CA GLN A 345 -4.97 11.68 4.17
C GLN A 345 -5.09 11.92 2.67
N VAL A 346 -4.80 10.89 1.86
CA VAL A 346 -4.88 10.96 0.39
C VAL A 346 -6.33 11.14 -0.07
N ILE A 347 -7.30 10.46 0.54
CA ILE A 347 -8.72 10.67 0.28
C ILE A 347 -9.13 12.11 0.64
N ALA A 348 -8.68 12.61 1.79
CA ALA A 348 -8.95 14.00 2.19
C ALA A 348 -8.35 15.02 1.20
N ASN A 349 -7.11 14.79 0.77
CA ASN A 349 -6.42 15.65 -0.20
C ASN A 349 -7.14 15.65 -1.57
N ARG A 350 -7.54 14.47 -2.07
CA ARG A 350 -8.25 14.33 -3.35
C ARG A 350 -9.55 15.14 -3.39
N LYS A 351 -10.30 15.17 -2.29
CA LYS A 351 -11.56 15.92 -2.18
C LYS A 351 -11.41 17.41 -2.48
N PHE A 352 -10.27 18.03 -2.16
CA PHE A 352 -10.05 19.45 -2.47
C PHE A 352 -10.07 19.71 -3.98
N SER A 353 -9.37 18.90 -4.77
CA SER A 353 -9.39 19.01 -6.24
C SER A 353 -10.74 18.60 -6.83
N LEU A 354 -11.39 17.56 -6.30
CA LEU A 354 -12.74 17.17 -6.74
C LEU A 354 -13.75 18.31 -6.56
N ASN A 355 -13.72 19.00 -5.41
CA ASN A 355 -14.58 20.16 -5.15
C ASN A 355 -14.30 21.36 -6.08
N ARG A 356 -13.13 21.42 -6.73
CA ARG A 356 -12.80 22.46 -7.70
C ARG A 356 -13.29 22.13 -9.10
N ILE A 357 -13.24 20.85 -9.50
CA ILE A 357 -13.72 20.40 -10.81
C ILE A 357 -15.22 20.12 -10.84
N TYR A 358 -15.83 19.83 -9.69
CA TYR A 358 -17.27 19.64 -9.56
C TYR A 358 -17.95 20.93 -9.15
N HIS A 359 -18.56 21.60 -10.12
CA HIS A 359 -19.36 22.81 -9.89
C HIS A 359 -20.63 22.47 -9.10
N LYS A 360 -20.83 23.16 -7.97
CA LYS A 360 -22.04 23.05 -7.18
C LYS A 360 -23.10 24.01 -7.71
N ASN A 361 -24.35 23.55 -7.74
CA ASN A 361 -25.49 24.37 -8.07
C ASN A 361 -26.03 25.06 -6.81
N GLU A 362 -25.35 26.13 -6.36
CA GLU A 362 -25.69 26.82 -5.10
C GLU A 362 -27.08 27.51 -5.11
N ALA A 363 -27.64 27.73 -6.31
CA ALA A 363 -28.95 28.37 -6.48
C ALA A 363 -30.11 27.38 -6.68
N ALA A 364 -29.84 26.07 -6.74
CA ALA A 364 -30.89 25.07 -6.94
C ALA A 364 -31.74 24.92 -5.68
N ILE A 365 -33.06 24.96 -5.86
CA ILE A 365 -34.02 24.54 -4.85
C ILE A 365 -33.93 23.00 -4.77
N PRO A 366 -33.58 22.41 -3.61
CA PRO A 366 -33.49 20.96 -3.47
C PRO A 366 -34.82 20.31 -3.85
N LYS A 367 -34.77 19.42 -4.84
CA LYS A 367 -35.91 18.60 -5.26
C LYS A 367 -35.84 17.25 -4.56
N LYS A 368 -37.01 16.70 -4.25
CA LYS A 368 -37.14 15.30 -3.88
C LYS A 368 -37.23 14.51 -5.19
N ASN A 369 -36.19 13.76 -5.54
CA ASN A 369 -36.15 12.99 -6.77
C ASN A 369 -36.61 11.56 -6.47
N LYS A 370 -37.56 11.05 -7.24
CA LYS A 370 -37.96 9.64 -7.14
C LYS A 370 -36.79 8.73 -7.51
N ILE A 371 -36.48 7.75 -6.67
CA ILE A 371 -35.42 6.76 -6.91
C ILE A 371 -36.06 5.39 -7.20
N ILE A 372 -35.69 4.77 -8.32
CA ILE A 372 -36.04 3.38 -8.63
C ILE A 372 -34.85 2.49 -8.30
N VAL A 373 -34.96 1.72 -7.24
CA VAL A 373 -33.95 0.74 -6.83
C VAL A 373 -34.23 -0.59 -7.51
N PHE A 374 -33.41 -0.93 -8.49
CA PHE A 374 -33.44 -2.21 -9.18
C PHE A 374 -32.64 -3.26 -8.44
N VAL A 375 -33.27 -4.40 -8.17
CA VAL A 375 -32.67 -5.56 -7.49
C VAL A 375 -32.78 -6.81 -8.37
N PRO A 376 -31.79 -7.08 -9.25
CA PRO A 376 -31.71 -8.34 -9.97
C PRO A 376 -31.21 -9.45 -9.05
N PHE A 377 -31.79 -10.64 -9.14
CA PHE A 377 -31.24 -11.79 -8.44
C PHE A 377 -31.49 -13.11 -9.15
N TYR A 378 -30.54 -14.04 -8.97
CA TYR A 378 -30.66 -15.44 -9.36
C TYR A 378 -29.97 -16.29 -8.30
N ASN A 379 -30.74 -17.11 -7.60
CA ASN A 379 -30.26 -17.95 -6.51
C ASN A 379 -29.36 -17.25 -5.45
N PRO A 380 -29.76 -16.08 -4.89
CA PRO A 380 -28.95 -15.33 -3.92
C PRO A 380 -28.89 -16.00 -2.53
N GLY A 381 -29.72 -17.02 -2.26
CA GLY A 381 -29.78 -17.72 -0.99
C GLY A 381 -30.07 -16.81 0.20
N HIS A 382 -29.21 -16.86 1.21
CA HIS A 382 -29.35 -16.03 2.42
C HIS A 382 -28.83 -14.60 2.26
N PHE A 383 -28.06 -14.30 1.20
CA PHE A 383 -27.53 -12.95 0.99
C PHE A 383 -28.62 -11.93 0.66
N LEU A 384 -29.73 -12.37 0.07
CA LEU A 384 -30.90 -11.52 -0.20
C LEU A 384 -31.48 -10.88 1.08
N ASP A 385 -31.32 -11.53 2.23
CA ASP A 385 -31.81 -11.01 3.52
C ASP A 385 -31.06 -9.70 3.89
N ASN A 386 -29.76 -9.62 3.59
CA ASN A 386 -28.95 -8.41 3.81
C ASN A 386 -29.37 -7.30 2.84
N CYS A 387 -29.57 -7.64 1.57
CA CYS A 387 -30.02 -6.70 0.55
C CYS A 387 -31.34 -6.04 0.97
N ILE A 388 -32.37 -6.85 1.25
CA ILE A 388 -33.70 -6.39 1.68
C ILE A 388 -33.60 -5.54 2.95
N SER A 389 -32.89 -6.02 3.97
CA SER A 389 -32.76 -5.31 5.25
C SER A 389 -32.11 -3.93 5.06
N SER A 390 -31.10 -3.82 4.19
CA SER A 390 -30.43 -2.55 3.92
C SER A 390 -31.31 -1.54 3.18
N LEU A 391 -32.20 -2.02 2.29
CA LEU A 391 -33.13 -1.20 1.53
C LEU A 391 -34.31 -0.72 2.38
N LEU A 392 -34.88 -1.60 3.21
CA LEU A 392 -35.98 -1.24 4.11
C LEU A 392 -35.54 -0.26 5.21
N ALA A 393 -34.26 -0.27 5.58
CA ALA A 393 -33.70 0.62 6.59
C ALA A 393 -33.34 2.02 6.06
N GLN A 394 -33.58 2.32 4.78
CA GLN A 394 -33.26 3.64 4.21
C GLN A 394 -34.16 4.75 4.80
N ASP A 395 -33.56 5.91 5.06
CA ASP A 395 -34.25 7.10 5.61
C ASP A 395 -34.93 7.97 4.54
N TYR A 396 -34.72 7.65 3.26
CA TYR A 396 -35.36 8.31 2.13
C TYR A 396 -36.71 7.65 1.84
N ASP A 397 -37.75 8.43 1.56
CA ASP A 397 -39.13 7.96 1.46
C ASP A 397 -39.72 8.00 0.04
N ASP A 398 -39.09 8.68 -0.92
CA ASP A 398 -39.53 8.74 -2.33
C ASP A 398 -38.75 7.76 -3.21
N PHE A 399 -38.89 6.47 -2.92
CA PHE A 399 -38.28 5.41 -3.71
C PHE A 399 -39.17 4.18 -3.85
N GLU A 400 -38.95 3.44 -4.94
CA GLU A 400 -39.56 2.13 -5.22
C GLU A 400 -38.47 1.07 -5.40
N MET A 401 -38.79 -0.18 -5.08
CA MET A 401 -37.90 -1.33 -5.22
C MET A 401 -38.46 -2.30 -6.25
N ILE A 402 -37.72 -2.51 -7.34
CA ILE A 402 -38.10 -3.43 -8.41
C ILE A 402 -37.21 -4.66 -8.32
N PHE A 403 -37.73 -5.71 -7.71
CA PHE A 403 -37.09 -7.01 -7.60
C PHE A 403 -37.39 -7.83 -8.85
N ILE A 404 -36.36 -8.26 -9.58
CA ILE A 404 -36.51 -9.17 -10.72
C ILE A 404 -35.79 -10.49 -10.42
N ASP A 405 -36.59 -11.52 -10.17
CA ASP A 405 -36.16 -12.91 -10.01
C ASP A 405 -35.89 -13.54 -11.39
N ASP A 406 -34.64 -13.81 -11.71
CA ASP A 406 -34.23 -14.38 -13.00
C ASP A 406 -34.38 -15.91 -13.05
N ALA A 407 -35.56 -16.39 -12.67
CA ALA A 407 -35.94 -17.79 -12.56
C ALA A 407 -35.15 -18.60 -11.50
N SER A 408 -35.03 -18.05 -10.28
CA SER A 408 -34.39 -18.74 -9.15
C SER A 408 -35.11 -20.03 -8.76
N THR A 409 -34.32 -21.03 -8.37
CA THR A 409 -34.75 -22.36 -7.93
C THR A 409 -34.57 -22.58 -6.43
N ASP A 410 -33.99 -21.63 -5.72
CA ASP A 410 -33.65 -21.69 -4.29
C ASP A 410 -34.74 -21.13 -3.36
N ASN A 411 -35.91 -20.79 -3.90
CA ASN A 411 -37.03 -20.12 -3.22
C ASN A 411 -36.74 -18.72 -2.67
N SER A 412 -35.64 -18.05 -3.06
CA SER A 412 -35.31 -16.71 -2.56
C SER A 412 -36.40 -15.66 -2.84
N HIS A 413 -37.17 -15.82 -3.91
CA HIS A 413 -38.30 -14.94 -4.24
C HIS A 413 -39.37 -14.86 -3.13
N THR A 414 -39.50 -15.88 -2.26
CA THR A 414 -40.48 -15.86 -1.16
C THR A 414 -40.09 -14.90 -0.03
N LYS A 415 -38.83 -14.44 -0.01
CA LYS A 415 -38.31 -13.50 0.99
C LYS A 415 -38.63 -12.05 0.66
N VAL A 416 -38.95 -11.77 -0.61
CA VAL A 416 -39.21 -10.40 -1.08
C VAL A 416 -40.46 -9.84 -0.40
N PRO A 417 -40.39 -8.68 0.27
CA PRO A 417 -41.47 -8.18 1.12
C PRO A 417 -42.55 -7.48 0.28
N VAL A 418 -43.30 -8.25 -0.52
CA VAL A 418 -44.37 -7.75 -1.41
C VAL A 418 -45.54 -7.06 -0.69
N SER A 419 -45.59 -7.14 0.65
CA SER A 419 -46.52 -6.38 1.47
C SER A 419 -46.13 -4.91 1.66
N ASP A 420 -44.87 -4.54 1.42
CA ASP A 420 -44.41 -3.15 1.43
C ASP A 420 -44.88 -2.49 0.11
N SER A 421 -45.58 -1.36 0.21
CA SER A 421 -46.19 -0.68 -0.94
C SER A 421 -45.16 -0.14 -1.95
N ARG A 422 -43.88 -0.06 -1.58
CA ARG A 422 -42.79 0.36 -2.46
C ARG A 422 -42.23 -0.80 -3.29
N VAL A 423 -42.61 -2.03 -3.01
CA VAL A 423 -41.99 -3.23 -3.59
C VAL A 423 -42.81 -3.78 -4.75
N THR A 424 -42.14 -4.00 -5.87
CA THR A 424 -42.65 -4.78 -7.00
C THR A 424 -41.75 -6.00 -7.21
N LEU A 425 -42.34 -7.19 -7.27
CA LEU A 425 -41.65 -8.44 -7.62
C LEU A 425 -42.07 -8.91 -9.02
N VAL A 426 -41.10 -9.08 -9.91
CA VAL A 426 -41.25 -9.68 -11.24
C VAL A 426 -40.50 -11.00 -11.25
N ARG A 427 -41.12 -12.05 -11.77
CA ARG A 427 -40.49 -13.37 -11.90
C ARG A 427 -40.42 -13.80 -13.35
N ASN A 428 -39.21 -14.04 -13.83
CA ASN A 428 -39.00 -14.62 -15.14
C ASN A 428 -39.36 -16.10 -15.14
N LYS A 429 -39.90 -16.60 -16.25
CA LYS A 429 -40.22 -18.02 -16.42
C LYS A 429 -38.97 -18.86 -16.70
N GLU A 430 -37.96 -18.25 -17.30
CA GLU A 430 -36.68 -18.84 -17.64
C GLU A 430 -35.55 -17.84 -17.38
N ARG A 431 -34.30 -18.29 -17.41
CA ARG A 431 -33.14 -17.44 -17.12
C ARG A 431 -32.82 -16.53 -18.30
N MET A 432 -33.18 -15.25 -18.18
CA MET A 432 -33.02 -14.23 -19.22
C MET A 432 -31.66 -13.52 -19.17
N GLY A 433 -31.04 -13.48 -17.98
CA GLY A 433 -29.75 -12.83 -17.75
C GLY A 433 -29.85 -11.34 -17.40
N GLY A 434 -28.75 -10.81 -16.86
CA GLY A 434 -28.69 -9.46 -16.30
C GLY A 434 -29.04 -8.35 -17.29
N GLY A 435 -28.52 -8.41 -18.53
CA GLY A 435 -28.80 -7.39 -19.54
C GLY A 435 -30.29 -7.23 -19.87
N TYR A 436 -31.02 -8.35 -19.98
CA TYR A 436 -32.47 -8.34 -20.21
C TYR A 436 -33.23 -7.76 -19.02
N ASN A 437 -32.85 -8.13 -17.79
CA ASN A 437 -33.51 -7.67 -16.57
C ASN A 437 -33.29 -6.17 -16.34
N ILE A 438 -32.08 -5.65 -16.63
CA ILE A 438 -31.78 -4.21 -16.65
C ILE A 438 -32.68 -3.49 -17.66
N HIS A 439 -32.76 -4.00 -18.90
CA HIS A 439 -33.60 -3.41 -19.93
C HIS A 439 -35.08 -3.39 -19.52
N THR A 440 -35.56 -4.48 -18.94
CA THR A 440 -36.95 -4.61 -18.44
C THR A 440 -37.23 -3.59 -17.35
N CYS A 441 -36.34 -3.44 -16.37
CA CYS A 441 -36.50 -2.45 -15.31
C CYS A 441 -36.57 -1.03 -15.87
N LEU A 442 -35.56 -0.64 -16.66
CA LEU A 442 -35.45 0.73 -17.16
C LEU A 442 -36.59 1.09 -18.12
N SER A 443 -37.01 0.18 -19.01
CA SER A 443 -38.05 0.47 -20.01
C SER A 443 -39.48 0.44 -19.47
N GLN A 444 -39.76 -0.34 -18.43
CA GLN A 444 -41.14 -0.55 -17.94
C GLN A 444 -41.44 0.17 -16.63
N TYR A 445 -40.42 0.43 -15.80
CA TYR A 445 -40.60 0.93 -14.44
C TYR A 445 -40.00 2.32 -14.20
N CYS A 446 -39.10 2.79 -15.07
CA CYS A 446 -38.49 4.11 -14.94
C CYS A 446 -39.12 5.12 -15.90
N LYS A 447 -39.33 6.35 -15.41
CA LYS A 447 -39.67 7.55 -16.21
C LYS A 447 -38.42 8.43 -16.35
N ASP A 448 -38.41 9.30 -17.36
CA ASP A 448 -37.26 10.18 -17.66
C ASP A 448 -36.64 10.89 -16.45
N ASP A 449 -37.49 11.43 -15.57
CA ASP A 449 -37.07 12.19 -14.38
C ASP A 449 -36.58 11.31 -13.21
N ASP A 450 -36.85 10.01 -13.24
CA ASP A 450 -36.48 9.09 -12.16
C ASP A 450 -34.95 8.89 -12.11
N ILE A 451 -34.43 8.66 -10.90
CA ILE A 451 -33.05 8.19 -10.70
C ILE A 451 -33.08 6.67 -10.61
N TYR A 452 -32.44 5.99 -11.55
CA TYR A 452 -32.18 4.56 -11.47
C TYR A 452 -31.00 4.30 -10.53
N ALA A 453 -31.12 3.31 -9.65
CA ALA A 453 -30.06 2.80 -8.80
C ALA A 453 -30.07 1.27 -8.80
N GLN A 454 -28.92 0.62 -8.95
CA GLN A 454 -28.82 -0.84 -8.94
C GLN A 454 -28.18 -1.33 -7.65
N VAL A 455 -28.82 -2.32 -7.02
CA VAL A 455 -28.27 -3.09 -5.89
C VAL A 455 -28.47 -4.56 -6.19
N ASP A 456 -27.38 -5.31 -6.40
CA ASP A 456 -27.48 -6.73 -6.72
C ASP A 456 -28.04 -7.51 -5.52
N GLY A 457 -28.82 -8.56 -5.79
CA GLY A 457 -29.56 -9.28 -4.74
C GLY A 457 -28.70 -10.01 -3.70
N ASP A 458 -27.39 -10.11 -3.92
CA ASP A 458 -26.41 -10.64 -2.96
C ASP A 458 -25.52 -9.56 -2.32
N ASP A 459 -25.72 -8.30 -2.68
CA ASP A 459 -25.04 -7.10 -2.16
C ASP A 459 -25.97 -6.29 -1.24
N TRP A 460 -25.47 -5.20 -0.64
CA TRP A 460 -26.29 -4.31 0.20
C TRP A 460 -25.76 -2.87 0.29
N LEU A 461 -26.63 -1.95 0.70
CA LEU A 461 -26.24 -0.57 0.98
C LEU A 461 -25.46 -0.48 2.31
N ALA A 462 -24.39 0.32 2.32
CA ALA A 462 -23.45 0.39 3.43
C ALA A 462 -23.95 1.24 4.62
N CYS A 463 -24.97 2.08 4.42
CA CYS A 463 -25.52 2.98 5.42
C CYS A 463 -27.02 3.23 5.18
N THR A 464 -27.73 3.65 6.22
CA THR A 464 -29.19 3.89 6.22
C THR A 464 -29.59 5.19 5.52
N ASP A 465 -28.64 6.07 5.22
CA ASP A 465 -28.85 7.36 4.55
C ASP A 465 -28.30 7.38 3.13
N ALA A 466 -28.02 6.21 2.53
CA ALA A 466 -27.41 6.12 1.21
C ALA A 466 -28.29 6.75 0.12
N LEU A 467 -29.60 6.49 0.13
CA LEU A 467 -30.54 7.06 -0.83
C LEU A 467 -30.73 8.58 -0.64
N SER A 468 -30.79 9.05 0.61
CA SER A 468 -30.84 10.49 0.93
C SER A 468 -29.56 11.20 0.46
N HIS A 469 -28.40 10.58 0.67
CA HIS A 469 -27.12 11.10 0.18
C HIS A 469 -27.08 11.15 -1.35
N ILE A 470 -27.57 10.11 -2.04
CA ILE A 470 -27.69 10.11 -3.52
C ILE A 470 -28.54 11.29 -3.97
N ASN A 471 -29.77 11.44 -3.45
CA ASN A 471 -30.63 12.57 -3.78
C ASN A 471 -29.95 13.92 -3.51
N GLN A 472 -29.22 14.05 -2.40
CA GLN A 472 -28.45 15.26 -2.09
C GLN A 472 -27.38 15.55 -3.16
N GLN A 473 -26.62 14.54 -3.60
CA GLN A 473 -25.59 14.73 -4.63
C GLN A 473 -26.19 15.21 -5.96
N TYR A 474 -27.31 14.62 -6.40
CA TYR A 474 -28.01 15.04 -7.62
C TYR A 474 -28.43 16.51 -7.55
N ASN A 475 -29.00 16.95 -6.42
CA ASN A 475 -29.39 18.34 -6.24
C ASN A 475 -28.20 19.30 -6.13
N GLN A 476 -27.18 18.91 -5.39
CA GLN A 476 -26.03 19.77 -5.09
C GLN A 476 -25.17 20.03 -6.32
N TYR A 477 -25.07 19.07 -7.24
CA TYR A 477 -24.14 19.14 -8.36
C TYR A 477 -24.81 19.18 -9.74
N ASP A 478 -26.15 19.19 -9.78
CA ASP A 478 -26.94 19.10 -11.02
C ASP A 478 -26.41 18.01 -11.97
N CYS A 479 -26.08 16.85 -11.39
CA CYS A 479 -25.53 15.74 -12.13
C CYS A 479 -26.63 14.82 -12.63
N GLU A 480 -26.30 14.05 -13.66
CA GLU A 480 -27.21 13.07 -14.25
C GLU A 480 -26.73 11.66 -13.97
N VAL A 481 -25.44 11.51 -13.69
CA VAL A 481 -24.81 10.24 -13.38
C VAL A 481 -24.00 10.41 -12.11
N LEU A 482 -24.18 9.48 -11.18
CA LEU A 482 -23.38 9.37 -9.97
C LEU A 482 -22.90 7.93 -9.83
N TYR A 483 -21.60 7.78 -9.64
CA TYR A 483 -20.96 6.53 -9.23
C TYR A 483 -20.07 6.81 -8.03
N GLY A 484 -19.68 5.79 -7.27
CA GLY A 484 -18.92 6.07 -6.07
C GLY A 484 -18.15 4.89 -5.52
N GLN A 485 -17.66 5.10 -4.31
CA GLN A 485 -16.87 4.11 -3.62
C GLN A 485 -17.76 3.01 -3.01
N PHE A 486 -17.18 1.82 -2.96
CA PHE A 486 -17.73 0.65 -2.28
C PHE A 486 -16.67 0.03 -1.37
N ARG A 487 -17.07 -0.97 -0.60
CA ARG A 487 -16.16 -1.85 0.14
C ARG A 487 -16.59 -3.30 -0.03
N PHE A 488 -15.67 -4.23 0.20
CA PHE A 488 -16.01 -5.63 0.31
C PHE A 488 -16.64 -5.95 1.68
N ALA A 489 -17.26 -7.12 1.79
CA ALA A 489 -17.85 -7.60 3.05
C ALA A 489 -16.83 -7.65 4.22
N ASN A 490 -15.55 -7.90 3.92
CA ASN A 490 -14.44 -7.87 4.89
C ASN A 490 -14.03 -6.44 5.34
N GLY A 491 -14.64 -5.39 4.79
CA GLY A 491 -14.36 -3.99 5.11
C GLY A 491 -13.30 -3.30 4.24
N GLU A 492 -12.60 -4.04 3.37
CA GLU A 492 -11.59 -3.46 2.46
C GLU A 492 -12.23 -2.54 1.42
N TYR A 493 -11.57 -1.42 1.12
CA TYR A 493 -12.04 -0.47 0.11
C TYR A 493 -12.00 -1.08 -1.29
N GLY A 494 -13.02 -0.76 -2.07
CA GLY A 494 -13.09 -1.06 -3.48
C GLY A 494 -12.11 -0.24 -4.33
N TRP A 495 -11.92 -0.67 -5.58
CA TRP A 495 -10.99 -0.02 -6.52
C TRP A 495 -11.59 1.18 -7.26
N SER A 496 -12.79 1.65 -6.90
CA SER A 496 -13.43 2.76 -7.61
C SER A 496 -12.66 4.08 -7.43
N GLN A 497 -12.59 4.87 -8.49
CA GLN A 497 -11.82 6.13 -8.53
C GLN A 497 -12.50 7.17 -9.43
N PRO A 498 -12.37 8.47 -9.12
CA PRO A 498 -12.84 9.55 -9.98
C PRO A 498 -12.00 9.67 -11.25
N PHE A 499 -12.61 10.11 -12.35
CA PHE A 499 -11.89 10.68 -13.48
C PHE A 499 -11.30 12.04 -13.09
N SER A 500 -10.02 12.26 -13.39
CA SER A 500 -9.31 13.52 -13.09
C SER A 500 -9.76 14.69 -13.95
N GLY A 501 -10.23 14.43 -15.17
CA GLY A 501 -10.63 15.44 -16.14
C GLY A 501 -11.20 14.84 -17.43
N LYS A 502 -11.50 15.70 -18.41
CA LYS A 502 -12.07 15.30 -19.72
C LYS A 502 -11.17 14.33 -20.48
N GLN A 503 -9.85 14.50 -20.38
CA GLN A 503 -8.89 13.58 -21.02
C GLN A 503 -8.93 12.19 -20.39
N ALA A 504 -8.94 12.07 -19.06
CA ALA A 504 -9.10 10.79 -18.38
C ALA A 504 -10.45 10.15 -18.70
N PHE A 505 -11.52 10.95 -18.73
CA PHE A 505 -12.86 10.50 -19.10
C PHE A 505 -12.95 9.96 -20.54
N SER A 506 -12.21 10.55 -21.49
CA SER A 506 -12.17 10.06 -22.88
C SER A 506 -11.70 8.59 -23.00
N LYS A 507 -10.98 8.10 -21.97
CA LYS A 507 -10.47 6.72 -21.85
C LYS A 507 -11.43 5.78 -21.11
N LEU A 508 -12.68 6.19 -20.86
CA LEU A 508 -13.72 5.42 -20.17
C LEU A 508 -13.77 3.94 -20.59
N ARG A 509 -13.79 3.66 -21.90
CA ARG A 509 -13.87 2.28 -22.44
C ARG A 509 -12.58 1.46 -22.31
N SER A 510 -11.50 2.04 -21.78
CA SER A 510 -10.22 1.39 -21.56
C SER A 510 -9.80 1.33 -20.09
N SER A 511 -10.57 1.96 -19.20
CA SER A 511 -10.26 2.00 -17.77
C SER A 511 -11.54 1.81 -16.95
N TRP A 512 -11.70 0.62 -16.37
CA TRP A 512 -12.89 0.30 -15.57
C TRP A 512 -12.73 0.78 -14.12
N VAL A 513 -13.39 1.88 -13.78
CA VAL A 513 -13.33 2.51 -12.45
C VAL A 513 -14.70 2.70 -11.78
N CYS A 514 -15.78 2.17 -12.38
CA CYS A 514 -17.17 2.41 -11.98
C CYS A 514 -17.97 1.16 -11.52
N PRO A 515 -17.48 0.35 -10.55
CA PRO A 515 -18.03 -0.97 -10.24
C PRO A 515 -19.30 -0.99 -9.37
N ALA A 516 -19.52 -0.06 -8.43
CA ALA A 516 -20.75 0.10 -7.64
C ALA A 516 -20.58 1.25 -6.62
N ILE A 517 -21.62 1.93 -6.14
CA ILE A 517 -22.97 1.97 -6.71
C ILE A 517 -22.96 2.80 -7.99
N ARG A 518 -23.85 2.48 -8.93
CA ARG A 518 -24.10 3.29 -10.14
C ARG A 518 -25.53 3.79 -10.09
N THR A 519 -25.69 5.09 -10.30
CA THR A 519 -26.99 5.73 -10.42
C THR A 519 -27.00 6.70 -11.60
N PHE A 520 -28.13 6.81 -12.28
CA PHE A 520 -28.28 7.75 -13.39
C PHE A 520 -29.75 8.17 -13.60
N ARG A 521 -29.97 9.33 -14.20
CA ARG A 521 -31.30 9.76 -14.67
C ARG A 521 -31.77 8.82 -15.79
N ALA A 522 -32.95 8.24 -15.65
CA ALA A 522 -33.41 7.20 -16.57
C ALA A 522 -33.60 7.70 -18.02
N PHE A 523 -33.81 9.00 -18.25
CA PHE A 523 -33.86 9.55 -19.62
C PHE A 523 -32.61 9.22 -20.43
N LEU A 524 -31.42 9.14 -19.80
CA LEU A 524 -30.18 8.77 -20.50
C LEU A 524 -30.29 7.38 -21.12
N TYR A 525 -30.95 6.45 -20.45
CA TYR A 525 -31.21 5.13 -21.02
C TYR A 525 -32.24 5.18 -22.16
N HIS A 526 -33.29 6.01 -22.03
CA HIS A 526 -34.26 6.19 -23.12
C HIS A 526 -33.62 6.85 -24.35
N GLU A 527 -32.62 7.72 -24.15
CA GLU A 527 -31.86 8.34 -25.24
C GLU A 527 -31.03 7.33 -26.05
N ILE A 528 -30.60 6.23 -25.43
CA ILE A 528 -29.92 5.13 -26.15
C ILE A 528 -30.80 4.66 -27.32
N SER A 529 -32.12 4.51 -27.11
CA SER A 529 -33.04 4.06 -28.16
C SER A 529 -33.14 5.01 -29.36
N ARG A 530 -32.78 6.29 -29.20
CA ARG A 530 -32.77 7.24 -30.32
C ARG A 530 -31.55 7.06 -31.22
N GLN A 531 -30.39 6.72 -30.65
CA GLN A 531 -29.14 6.51 -31.39
C GLN A 531 -28.87 5.04 -31.76
N ASP A 532 -29.48 4.10 -31.04
CA ASP A 532 -29.37 2.65 -31.16
C ASP A 532 -30.71 1.97 -30.80
N PRO A 533 -31.73 2.05 -31.68
CA PRO A 533 -33.09 1.55 -31.40
C PRO A 533 -33.17 0.05 -31.05
N ASP A 534 -32.21 -0.73 -31.54
CA ASP A 534 -32.15 -2.17 -31.30
C ASP A 534 -31.39 -2.53 -30.01
N TYR A 535 -30.85 -1.53 -29.29
CA TYR A 535 -29.97 -1.72 -28.13
C TYR A 535 -28.79 -2.65 -28.45
N SER A 536 -28.21 -2.53 -29.66
CA SER A 536 -27.07 -3.32 -30.11
C SER A 536 -25.82 -3.09 -29.24
N CYS A 537 -25.74 -1.99 -28.51
CA CYS A 537 -24.73 -1.70 -27.52
C CYS A 537 -24.72 -2.70 -26.35
N MET A 538 -25.88 -3.28 -26.02
CA MET A 538 -26.09 -4.21 -24.91
C MET A 538 -26.24 -5.68 -25.32
N LYS A 539 -26.09 -5.97 -26.62
CA LYS A 539 -26.24 -7.30 -27.19
C LYS A 539 -24.94 -7.80 -27.82
N ASP A 540 -24.72 -9.09 -27.80
CA ASP A 540 -23.62 -9.74 -28.52
C ASP A 540 -23.85 -9.71 -30.05
N LYS A 541 -22.89 -10.22 -30.81
CA LYS A 541 -22.96 -10.34 -32.28
C LYS A 541 -24.14 -11.17 -32.80
N ASP A 542 -24.71 -12.04 -31.96
CA ASP A 542 -25.81 -12.94 -32.30
C ASP A 542 -27.17 -12.32 -31.91
N GLY A 543 -27.17 -11.10 -31.37
CA GLY A 543 -28.36 -10.36 -30.96
C GLY A 543 -28.88 -10.70 -29.57
N ASN A 544 -28.16 -11.52 -28.80
CA ASN A 544 -28.54 -11.87 -27.44
C ASN A 544 -28.04 -10.82 -26.45
N TRP A 545 -28.79 -10.59 -25.37
CA TRP A 545 -28.33 -9.73 -24.28
C TRP A 545 -27.06 -10.29 -23.64
N PHE A 546 -26.10 -9.42 -23.31
CA PHE A 546 -24.91 -9.83 -22.56
C PHE A 546 -25.30 -10.42 -21.19
N LYS A 547 -24.79 -11.61 -20.90
CA LYS A 547 -25.00 -12.33 -19.64
C LYS A 547 -23.95 -11.99 -18.58
N GLU A 548 -22.73 -11.70 -19.01
CA GLU A 548 -21.62 -11.15 -18.23
C GLU A 548 -21.25 -9.77 -18.79
N ALA A 549 -20.61 -8.91 -18.00
CA ALA A 549 -20.21 -7.56 -18.42
C ALA A 549 -21.37 -6.62 -18.82
N MET A 550 -22.58 -6.89 -18.30
CA MET A 550 -23.76 -6.05 -18.53
C MET A 550 -23.63 -4.65 -17.94
N ASP A 551 -22.84 -4.50 -16.88
CA ASP A 551 -22.54 -3.25 -16.22
C ASP A 551 -21.74 -2.30 -17.12
N VAL A 552 -20.69 -2.78 -17.80
CA VAL A 552 -19.96 -1.98 -18.80
C VAL A 552 -20.83 -1.69 -20.03
N ALA A 553 -21.65 -2.66 -20.46
CA ALA A 553 -22.53 -2.52 -21.62
C ALA A 553 -23.55 -1.39 -21.43
N LEU A 554 -24.09 -1.28 -20.22
CA LEU A 554 -25.01 -0.22 -19.82
C LEU A 554 -24.28 1.11 -19.61
N ILE A 555 -23.20 1.11 -18.81
CA ILE A 555 -22.68 2.36 -18.25
C ILE A 555 -21.87 3.18 -19.25
N TYR A 556 -21.23 2.54 -20.25
CA TYR A 556 -20.47 3.27 -21.27
C TYR A 556 -21.37 4.21 -22.10
N PRO A 557 -22.49 3.75 -22.70
CA PRO A 557 -23.45 4.65 -23.35
C PRO A 557 -23.96 5.75 -22.41
N ILE A 558 -24.34 5.41 -21.17
CA ILE A 558 -24.88 6.38 -20.21
C ILE A 558 -23.88 7.50 -19.91
N PHE A 559 -22.62 7.16 -19.67
CA PHE A 559 -21.56 8.15 -19.42
C PHE A 559 -21.26 8.99 -20.67
N GLU A 560 -21.25 8.37 -21.85
CA GLU A 560 -21.02 9.07 -23.13
C GLU A 560 -22.13 10.08 -23.45
N LEU A 561 -23.39 9.69 -23.21
CA LEU A 561 -24.57 10.55 -23.34
C LEU A 561 -24.51 11.73 -22.38
N ALA A 562 -24.24 11.48 -21.09
CA ALA A 562 -24.17 12.50 -20.06
C ALA A 562 -23.00 13.48 -20.25
N GLY A 563 -21.84 12.95 -20.65
CA GLY A 563 -20.59 13.70 -20.69
C GLY A 563 -19.98 13.98 -19.31
N PHE A 564 -18.68 14.29 -19.30
CA PHE A 564 -17.90 14.47 -18.06
C PHE A 564 -18.51 15.50 -17.10
N ASP A 565 -19.05 16.60 -17.64
CA ASP A 565 -19.56 17.71 -16.83
C ASP A 565 -20.84 17.34 -16.06
N LYS A 566 -21.56 16.28 -16.45
CA LYS A 566 -22.76 15.76 -15.77
C LYS A 566 -22.52 14.46 -14.97
N VAL A 567 -21.28 13.96 -14.95
CA VAL A 567 -20.87 12.76 -14.20
C VAL A 567 -20.20 13.15 -12.88
N ARG A 568 -20.60 12.53 -11.78
CA ARG A 568 -20.03 12.77 -10.45
C ARG A 568 -19.54 11.50 -9.78
N TYR A 569 -18.41 11.64 -9.11
CA TYR A 569 -17.85 10.61 -8.26
C TYR A 569 -18.15 10.90 -6.79
N ASN A 570 -18.61 9.89 -6.06
CA ASN A 570 -18.85 9.94 -4.63
C ASN A 570 -17.77 9.16 -3.87
N ASP A 571 -17.00 9.87 -3.05
CA ASP A 571 -15.95 9.29 -2.20
C ASP A 571 -16.49 8.49 -0.99
N ARG A 572 -17.77 8.68 -0.63
CA ARG A 572 -18.38 7.99 0.52
C ARG A 572 -18.68 6.54 0.15
N VAL A 573 -18.36 5.59 1.03
CA VAL A 573 -18.77 4.20 0.84
C VAL A 573 -20.29 4.11 1.03
N LEU A 574 -21.02 3.86 -0.05
CA LEU A 574 -22.48 3.68 -0.04
C LEU A 574 -22.91 2.24 -0.29
N TYR A 575 -21.97 1.40 -0.74
CA TYR A 575 -22.25 0.06 -1.23
C TYR A 575 -21.29 -0.95 -0.61
N VAL A 576 -21.82 -2.13 -0.28
CA VAL A 576 -21.02 -3.28 0.12
C VAL A 576 -21.16 -4.36 -0.95
N TYR A 577 -20.02 -4.67 -1.57
CA TYR A 577 -19.89 -5.69 -2.59
C TYR A 577 -19.56 -7.03 -1.93
N ASN A 578 -20.44 -8.00 -2.08
CA ASN A 578 -20.33 -9.31 -1.49
C ASN A 578 -19.45 -10.22 -2.35
N ASN A 579 -18.19 -10.34 -1.93
CA ASN A 579 -17.24 -11.26 -2.54
C ASN A 579 -17.32 -12.67 -1.95
N GLU A 580 -18.25 -12.99 -1.04
CA GLU A 580 -18.37 -14.32 -0.41
C GLU A 580 -19.26 -15.28 -1.19
N ASN A 581 -20.20 -14.76 -2.00
CA ASN A 581 -21.13 -15.58 -2.75
C ASN A 581 -20.41 -16.54 -3.72
N PRO A 582 -20.61 -17.88 -3.62
CA PRO A 582 -19.95 -18.84 -4.49
C PRO A 582 -20.28 -18.67 -5.97
N ILE A 583 -21.47 -18.16 -6.30
CA ILE A 583 -21.92 -17.94 -7.68
C ILE A 583 -21.53 -16.58 -8.26
N ASN A 584 -20.71 -15.81 -7.54
CA ASN A 584 -20.22 -14.51 -8.01
C ASN A 584 -19.49 -14.68 -9.36
N ILE A 585 -19.93 -13.92 -10.37
CA ILE A 585 -19.43 -14.02 -11.76
C ILE A 585 -17.92 -13.79 -11.84
N PHE A 586 -17.35 -12.89 -11.01
CA PHE A 586 -15.90 -12.66 -10.95
C PHE A 586 -15.11 -13.91 -10.57
N ARG A 587 -15.72 -14.86 -9.85
CA ARG A 587 -15.10 -16.13 -9.44
C ARG A 587 -15.25 -17.23 -10.48
N ILE A 588 -16.38 -17.28 -11.20
CA ILE A 588 -16.74 -18.41 -12.06
C ILE A 588 -16.40 -18.18 -13.53
N ASN A 589 -16.59 -16.97 -14.08
CA ASN A 589 -16.55 -16.75 -15.54
C ASN A 589 -15.72 -15.53 -15.98
N ARG A 590 -14.64 -15.22 -15.25
CA ARG A 590 -13.79 -14.04 -15.50
C ARG A 590 -13.20 -13.97 -16.91
N SER A 591 -12.93 -15.11 -17.55
CA SER A 591 -12.44 -15.14 -18.92
C SER A 591 -13.47 -14.58 -19.90
N GLN A 592 -14.73 -15.03 -19.81
CA GLN A 592 -15.79 -14.57 -20.69
C GLN A 592 -16.13 -13.10 -20.43
N GLU A 593 -16.15 -12.67 -19.18
CA GLU A 593 -16.33 -11.27 -18.79
C GLU A 593 -15.28 -10.36 -19.46
N LEU A 594 -14.00 -10.75 -19.43
CA LEU A 594 -12.93 -10.00 -20.10
C LEU A 594 -13.08 -9.98 -21.62
N THR A 595 -13.52 -11.07 -22.24
CA THR A 595 -13.82 -11.11 -23.67
C THR A 595 -14.98 -10.17 -24.02
N ASN A 596 -16.07 -10.20 -23.25
CA ASN A 596 -17.21 -9.31 -23.44
C ASN A 596 -16.78 -7.84 -23.24
N HIS A 597 -15.95 -7.52 -22.23
CA HIS A 597 -15.38 -6.18 -22.05
C HIS A 597 -14.69 -5.69 -23.32
N GLN A 598 -13.84 -6.51 -23.93
CA GLN A 598 -13.13 -6.14 -25.15
C GLN A 598 -14.08 -5.93 -26.35
N GLU A 599 -15.13 -6.73 -26.46
CA GLU A 599 -16.16 -6.56 -27.49
C GLU A 599 -16.91 -5.23 -27.28
N ILE A 600 -17.44 -5.01 -26.07
CA ILE A 600 -18.23 -3.84 -25.69
C ILE A 600 -17.41 -2.55 -25.87
N SER A 601 -16.14 -2.55 -25.47
CA SER A 601 -15.25 -1.40 -25.64
C SER A 601 -15.06 -0.97 -27.10
N LYS A 602 -15.25 -1.87 -28.07
CA LYS A 602 -15.13 -1.60 -29.52
C LYS A 602 -16.45 -1.20 -30.18
N LYS A 603 -17.59 -1.30 -29.49
CA LYS A 603 -18.90 -0.91 -30.04
C LYS A 603 -18.95 0.58 -30.35
N LYS A 604 -19.93 1.00 -31.15
CA LYS A 604 -20.17 2.42 -31.47
C LYS A 604 -20.29 3.26 -30.20
N LYS A 605 -19.69 4.46 -30.21
CA LYS A 605 -19.83 5.46 -29.14
C LYS A 605 -21.06 6.33 -29.34
N PHE A 606 -21.64 6.80 -28.25
CA PHE A 606 -22.80 7.68 -28.26
C PHE A 606 -22.35 9.16 -28.26
N LEU A 607 -23.10 10.00 -28.96
CA LEU A 607 -22.97 11.45 -28.87
C LEU A 607 -23.70 11.95 -27.64
N GLN A 608 -23.21 13.04 -27.03
CA GLN A 608 -23.89 13.67 -25.88
C GLN A 608 -25.30 14.10 -26.25
N TYR A 609 -26.26 13.93 -25.35
CA TYR A 609 -27.66 14.24 -25.63
C TYR A 609 -27.89 15.74 -25.90
N GLU A 610 -27.06 16.63 -25.35
CA GLU A 610 -27.13 18.09 -25.58
C GLU A 610 -26.74 18.50 -27.01
N LEU A 611 -26.13 17.58 -27.79
CA LEU A 611 -25.72 17.82 -29.18
C LEU A 611 -26.72 17.27 -30.21
N LEU A 612 -27.82 16.67 -29.74
CA LEU A 612 -28.91 16.10 -30.54
C LEU A 612 -30.09 17.07 -30.58
#